data_AF-A0A562WKG6-F1
#
_entry.id   AF-A0A562WKG6-F1
#
_cell.length_a   1.000
_cell.length_b   1.000
_cell.length_c   1.000
_cell.angle_alpha   90.00
_cell.angle_beta   90.00
_cell.angle_gamma   90.00
#
_symmetry.space_group_name_H-M   'P 1'
#
loop_
_entity.id
_entity.type
_entity.pdbx_description
1 polymer ?
#
loop_
_entity_poly.entity_id
_entity_poly.type
_entity_poly.pdbx_seq_one_letter_code
_entity_poly.pdbx_strand_id
1 'polypeptide(L)'
;MLRRSFLPALLAALVAVPLTVLLGPVAASPARPAVAVSATGPAVAASPVRVMPLGDSITGSPGCWRAILWNRLQSTGHTDVDFVGTLGPQGCGQPHDGDNEGHGGYLVTNVANQKLLPGWLAATRPDIVLMHFGTNDVWSSIPPATILAAYSTLVDQMRESNPEMRVLVAKIIPLAPPTCAGCGQRAVALNAAIDGWAAGKTTARSPVVVVDQWTGFDTATDTYDGVHPNAAGDQKMSDRWYPALAAALSDVTPDPTATPTATPTATPTATPTPTGSPTPTPTSGTGCTAGYRIVGQWQGGFQGEVTVRNTGSVATRGWTVTFALPDGQRISQAWNAELAQTGTSVTARNVSWNGSLAPAAEATFGFLGGTTGTPVVPTVTCTAS
;
A
#
# COMPACT_ATOMS: atom_id res chain seq x y z
N MET A 1 -48.66 22.19 48.95
CA MET A 1 -47.32 21.57 49.02
C MET A 1 -46.28 22.67 49.18
N LEU A 2 -45.38 22.50 50.16
CA LEU A 2 -44.36 23.39 50.77
C LEU A 2 -43.93 24.65 49.97
N ARG A 3 -44.22 25.88 50.41
CA ARG A 3 -43.55 26.75 51.42
C ARG A 3 -42.02 26.92 51.26
N ARG A 4 -41.61 28.05 50.66
CA ARG A 4 -40.31 28.73 50.84
C ARG A 4 -40.53 29.96 51.72
N SER A 5 -39.71 30.18 52.75
CA SER A 5 -39.57 31.47 53.42
C SER A 5 -38.28 31.57 54.24
N PHE A 6 -37.46 32.55 53.84
CA PHE A 6 -36.77 33.58 54.63
C PHE A 6 -35.87 33.24 55.86
N LEU A 7 -34.56 33.45 55.63
CA LEU A 7 -33.65 34.40 56.33
C LEU A 7 -33.29 34.20 57.84
N PRO A 8 -32.28 34.91 58.42
CA PRO A 8 -31.00 34.31 58.84
C PRO A 8 -30.60 34.56 60.31
N ALA A 9 -29.40 34.06 60.66
CA ALA A 9 -28.47 34.51 61.71
C ALA A 9 -28.90 34.44 63.19
N LEU A 10 -28.16 33.66 63.99
CA LEU A 10 -27.85 34.05 65.37
C LEU A 10 -26.46 33.54 65.78
N LEU A 11 -25.67 34.48 66.30
CA LEU A 11 -24.37 34.34 66.93
C LEU A 11 -24.52 33.68 68.32
N ALA A 12 -23.64 32.75 68.68
CA ALA A 12 -23.39 32.40 70.09
C ALA A 12 -21.94 31.98 70.29
N ALA A 13 -21.22 32.77 71.09
CA ALA A 13 -19.88 32.50 71.58
C ALA A 13 -19.90 31.42 72.65
N LEU A 14 -18.81 30.64 72.83
CA LEU A 14 -18.32 30.25 74.16
C LEU A 14 -16.91 29.63 74.11
N VAL A 15 -16.00 30.30 74.84
CA VAL A 15 -14.94 29.79 75.74
C VAL A 15 -13.77 28.98 75.15
N ALA A 16 -12.59 29.62 75.21
CA ALA A 16 -11.28 29.02 75.11
C ALA A 16 -10.84 28.39 76.45
N VAL A 17 -10.22 27.21 76.37
CA VAL A 17 -9.41 26.60 77.44
C VAL A 17 -8.07 26.19 76.82
N PRO A 18 -6.90 26.62 77.34
CA PRO A 18 -5.63 26.16 76.80
C PRO A 18 -5.27 24.80 77.44
N LEU A 19 -5.06 23.79 76.61
CA LEU A 19 -4.45 22.53 77.02
C LEU A 19 -2.99 22.53 76.57
N THR A 20 -2.08 22.82 77.49
CA THR A 20 -0.63 22.64 77.32
C THR A 20 -0.32 21.14 77.25
N VAL A 21 0.08 20.67 76.06
CA VAL A 21 0.67 19.33 75.86
C VAL A 21 2.18 19.48 75.79
N LEU A 22 2.89 18.84 76.72
CA LEU A 22 4.34 18.69 76.71
C LEU A 22 4.77 17.82 75.50
N LEU A 23 5.58 18.39 74.61
CA LEU A 23 6.33 17.65 73.59
C LEU A 23 7.57 17.03 74.25
N GLY A 24 7.59 15.71 74.41
CA GLY A 24 8.81 14.93 74.63
C GLY A 24 9.51 14.65 73.29
N PRO A 25 10.86 14.59 73.24
CA PRO A 25 11.58 14.37 71.99
C PRO A 25 11.44 12.90 71.55
N VAL A 26 10.94 12.69 70.34
CA VAL A 26 11.01 11.39 69.64
C VAL A 26 12.40 11.27 69.03
N ALA A 27 13.18 10.29 69.49
CA ALA A 27 14.48 9.96 68.92
C ALA A 27 14.31 9.46 67.47
N ALA A 28 14.91 10.19 66.52
CA ALA A 28 14.97 9.78 65.12
C ALA A 28 15.96 8.63 64.94
N SER A 29 15.52 7.52 64.34
CA SER A 29 16.40 6.47 63.83
C SER A 29 17.09 6.93 62.53
N PRO A 30 18.37 6.58 62.30
CA PRO A 30 19.05 6.96 61.07
C PRO A 30 18.49 6.18 59.88
N ALA A 31 17.97 6.91 58.89
CA ALA A 31 17.56 6.35 57.60
C ALA A 31 18.78 5.77 56.86
N ARG A 32 18.66 4.53 56.40
CA ARG A 32 19.63 3.92 55.47
C ARG A 32 19.56 4.62 54.11
N PRO A 33 20.69 4.83 53.41
CA PRO A 33 20.65 5.40 52.07
C PRO A 33 20.01 4.39 51.12
N ALA A 34 18.92 4.79 50.48
CA ALA A 34 18.33 4.04 49.39
C ALA A 34 19.25 4.16 48.16
N VAL A 35 19.84 3.05 47.75
CA VAL A 35 20.52 2.95 46.46
C VAL A 35 19.44 2.95 45.39
N ALA A 36 19.31 4.07 44.66
CA ALA A 36 18.45 4.15 43.49
C ALA A 36 19.08 3.31 42.37
N VAL A 37 18.58 2.10 42.17
CA VAL A 37 18.88 1.32 40.96
C VAL A 37 18.04 1.92 39.84
N SER A 38 18.66 2.72 38.97
CA SER A 38 18.05 3.13 37.71
C SER A 38 17.89 1.89 36.82
N ALA A 39 16.71 1.26 36.89
CA ALA A 39 16.31 0.24 35.94
C ALA A 39 15.87 0.94 34.64
N THR A 40 16.81 1.19 33.73
CA THR A 40 16.47 1.42 32.33
C THR A 40 16.05 0.07 31.74
N GLY A 41 14.74 -0.23 31.82
CA GLY A 41 14.17 -1.32 31.03
C GLY A 41 14.40 -1.06 29.54
N PRO A 42 14.45 -2.12 28.71
CA PRO A 42 14.55 -1.94 27.26
C PRO A 42 13.37 -1.10 26.79
N ALA A 43 13.63 -0.03 26.05
CA ALA A 43 12.59 0.74 25.38
C ALA A 43 11.83 -0.21 24.46
N VAL A 44 10.50 -0.27 24.62
CA VAL A 44 9.63 -0.96 23.67
C VAL A 44 9.78 -0.21 22.35
N ALA A 45 10.29 -0.88 21.32
CA ALA A 45 10.38 -0.30 19.98
C ALA A 45 8.95 0.08 19.55
N ALA A 46 8.78 1.32 19.09
CA ALA A 46 7.52 1.75 18.49
C ALA A 46 7.18 0.83 17.30
N SER A 47 5.90 0.65 17.02
CA SER A 47 5.50 -0.04 15.79
C SER A 47 5.79 0.85 14.58
N PRO A 48 6.25 0.28 13.44
CA PRO A 48 6.54 1.05 12.25
C PRO A 48 5.30 1.79 11.75
N VAL A 49 5.51 2.99 11.22
CA VAL A 49 4.43 3.80 10.63
C VAL A 49 3.97 3.11 9.35
N ARG A 50 2.66 2.82 9.27
CA ARG A 50 2.07 2.05 8.19
C ARG A 50 1.61 2.97 7.07
N VAL A 51 2.17 2.76 5.88
CA VAL A 51 2.03 3.67 4.75
C VAL A 51 1.42 2.92 3.58
N MET A 52 0.24 3.31 3.12
CA MET A 52 -0.45 2.66 2.00
C MET A 52 -0.27 3.47 0.70
N PRO A 53 0.50 2.96 -0.28
CA PRO A 53 0.41 3.44 -1.66
C PRO A 53 -0.92 2.99 -2.28
N LEU A 54 -1.88 3.90 -2.44
CA LEU A 54 -3.20 3.66 -3.03
C LEU A 54 -3.27 4.26 -4.43
N GLY A 55 -3.82 3.51 -5.39
CA GLY A 55 -4.03 4.08 -6.72
C GLY A 55 -4.48 3.11 -7.80
N ASP A 56 -4.20 3.52 -9.05
CA ASP A 56 -4.45 2.71 -10.24
C ASP A 56 -3.18 1.97 -10.70
N SER A 57 -3.01 1.74 -12.02
CA SER A 57 -1.82 1.08 -12.58
C SER A 57 -0.54 1.85 -12.30
N ILE A 58 -0.59 3.17 -12.23
CA ILE A 58 0.60 3.99 -11.96
C ILE A 58 1.14 3.74 -10.55
N THR A 59 0.26 3.47 -9.59
CA THR A 59 0.67 3.03 -8.24
C THR A 59 0.99 1.55 -8.22
N GLY A 60 0.11 0.74 -8.81
CA GLY A 60 0.20 -0.71 -8.86
C GLY A 60 1.32 -1.12 -9.79
N SER A 61 0.94 -1.58 -10.99
CA SER A 61 1.85 -1.99 -12.07
C SER A 61 1.42 -1.34 -13.38
N PRO A 62 2.36 -0.98 -14.27
CA PRO A 62 3.82 -1.04 -14.10
C PRO A 62 4.43 0.27 -13.57
N GLY A 63 5.60 0.15 -12.93
CA GLY A 63 6.37 1.27 -12.40
C GLY A 63 7.14 0.89 -11.14
N CYS A 64 8.20 1.63 -10.84
CA CYS A 64 9.13 1.34 -9.75
C CYS A 64 9.35 2.50 -8.78
N TRP A 65 8.58 3.59 -8.89
CA TRP A 65 8.70 4.74 -7.97
C TRP A 65 8.56 4.35 -6.50
N ARG A 66 7.75 3.33 -6.17
CA ARG A 66 7.60 2.81 -4.78
C ARG A 66 8.90 2.22 -4.27
N ALA A 67 9.58 1.41 -5.07
CA ALA A 67 10.88 0.84 -4.71
C ALA A 67 11.95 1.93 -4.53
N ILE A 68 11.96 2.95 -5.41
CA ILE A 68 12.87 4.09 -5.29
C ILE A 68 12.58 4.88 -4.00
N LEU A 69 11.30 5.18 -3.75
CA LEU A 69 10.86 5.90 -2.56
C LEU A 69 11.21 5.16 -1.28
N TRP A 70 10.89 3.86 -1.20
CA TRP A 70 11.22 3.01 -0.07
C TRP A 70 12.72 3.01 0.23
N ASN A 71 13.55 2.71 -0.77
CA ASN A 71 15.00 2.68 -0.58
C ASN A 71 15.55 4.06 -0.18
N ARG A 72 14.98 5.14 -0.72
CA ARG A 72 15.33 6.49 -0.29
C ARG A 72 15.02 6.73 1.18
N LEU A 73 13.80 6.42 1.64
CA LEU A 73 13.40 6.51 3.06
C LEU A 73 14.38 5.75 3.96
N GLN A 74 14.68 4.50 3.62
CA GLN A 74 15.62 3.66 4.38
C GLN A 74 17.02 4.30 4.42
N SER A 75 17.53 4.76 3.27
CA SER A 75 18.87 5.38 3.16
C SER A 75 18.99 6.72 3.91
N THR A 76 17.87 7.40 4.15
CA THR A 76 17.83 8.70 4.84
C THR A 76 17.40 8.58 6.31
N GLY A 77 17.31 7.36 6.85
CA GLY A 77 17.06 7.11 8.27
C GLY A 77 15.59 6.92 8.66
N HIS A 78 14.66 6.90 7.71
CA HIS A 78 13.26 6.52 7.95
C HIS A 78 13.12 4.99 7.85
N THR A 79 13.75 4.27 8.77
CA THR A 79 13.79 2.79 8.75
C THR A 79 12.58 2.14 9.42
N ASP A 80 11.80 2.90 10.19
CA ASP A 80 10.61 2.43 10.93
C ASP A 80 9.32 2.74 10.16
N VAL A 81 9.29 2.29 8.90
CA VAL A 81 8.17 2.43 7.97
C VAL A 81 7.79 1.03 7.50
N ASP A 82 6.49 0.80 7.31
CA ASP A 82 5.89 -0.44 6.78
C ASP A 82 5.01 -0.03 5.60
N PHE A 83 5.37 -0.40 4.37
CA PHE A 83 4.44 -0.22 3.26
C PHE A 83 3.34 -1.27 3.39
N VAL A 84 2.08 -0.87 3.22
CA VAL A 84 0.95 -1.77 3.43
C VAL A 84 -0.03 -1.72 2.28
N GLY A 85 -0.67 -2.86 2.06
CA GLY A 85 -1.65 -3.05 1.00
C GLY A 85 -2.02 -4.51 0.86
N THR A 86 -3.11 -4.81 0.18
CA THR A 86 -3.49 -6.21 -0.09
C THR A 86 -2.75 -6.81 -1.28
N LEU A 87 -2.01 -6.00 -2.04
CA LEU A 87 -1.18 -6.43 -3.15
C LEU A 87 0.29 -6.44 -2.73
N GLY A 88 0.97 -7.53 -3.04
CA GLY A 88 2.40 -7.71 -2.74
C GLY A 88 3.34 -6.93 -3.67
N PRO A 89 4.67 -7.11 -3.47
CA PRO A 89 5.70 -6.40 -4.21
C PRO A 89 5.66 -6.70 -5.70
N GLN A 90 6.04 -5.68 -6.48
CA GLN A 90 6.22 -5.82 -7.91
C GLN A 90 7.70 -5.81 -8.25
N GLY A 91 8.07 -6.59 -9.27
CA GLY A 91 9.47 -6.77 -9.64
C GLY A 91 10.09 -5.48 -10.16
N CYS A 92 10.92 -4.84 -9.33
CA CYS A 92 11.68 -3.62 -9.68
C CYS A 92 13.20 -3.81 -9.69
N GLY A 93 13.66 -5.06 -9.64
CA GLY A 93 15.09 -5.40 -9.65
C GLY A 93 15.88 -4.95 -8.42
N GLN A 94 15.20 -4.46 -7.38
CA GLN A 94 15.80 -4.05 -6.10
C GLN A 94 14.93 -4.51 -4.93
N PRO A 95 15.53 -4.98 -3.82
CA PRO A 95 14.81 -5.24 -2.58
C PRO A 95 14.10 -3.98 -2.10
N HIS A 96 12.85 -4.12 -1.69
CA HIS A 96 12.05 -3.09 -1.05
C HIS A 96 10.85 -3.77 -0.39
N ASP A 97 10.21 -3.07 0.55
CA ASP A 97 8.83 -3.37 0.88
C ASP A 97 7.94 -2.83 -0.25
N GLY A 98 7.24 -3.75 -0.92
CA GLY A 98 6.47 -3.44 -2.10
C GLY A 98 4.98 -3.62 -1.92
N ASP A 99 4.52 -3.81 -0.69
CA ASP A 99 3.08 -3.89 -0.40
C ASP A 99 2.39 -2.58 -0.83
N ASN A 100 1.23 -2.72 -1.46
CA ASN A 100 0.51 -1.60 -2.06
C ASN A 100 -0.97 -1.92 -2.30
N GLU A 101 -1.72 -0.88 -2.61
CA GLU A 101 -3.13 -0.94 -2.97
C GLU A 101 -3.33 -0.27 -4.35
N GLY A 102 -2.46 -0.61 -5.30
CA GLY A 102 -2.49 -0.10 -6.67
C GLY A 102 -3.17 -1.05 -7.65
N HIS A 103 -4.34 -0.67 -8.18
CA HIS A 103 -5.18 -1.55 -8.99
C HIS A 103 -5.26 -1.08 -10.44
N GLY A 104 -4.61 -1.80 -11.35
CA GLY A 104 -4.60 -1.48 -12.78
C GLY A 104 -6.01 -1.38 -13.38
N GLY A 105 -6.28 -0.28 -14.10
CA GLY A 105 -7.57 -0.03 -14.74
C GLY A 105 -8.70 0.40 -13.81
N TYR A 106 -8.47 0.48 -12.49
CA TYR A 106 -9.52 0.89 -11.56
C TYR A 106 -9.79 2.39 -11.70
N LEU A 107 -11.05 2.75 -11.51
CA LEU A 107 -11.50 4.14 -11.42
C LEU A 107 -11.77 4.45 -9.96
N VAL A 108 -11.37 5.64 -9.50
CA VAL A 108 -11.63 6.07 -8.13
C VAL A 108 -13.13 6.16 -7.87
N THR A 109 -13.91 6.57 -8.88
CA THR A 109 -15.38 6.60 -8.81
C THR A 109 -15.98 5.22 -8.61
N ASN A 110 -15.46 4.19 -9.27
CA ASN A 110 -15.92 2.81 -9.08
C ASN A 110 -15.55 2.30 -7.69
N VAL A 111 -14.31 2.53 -7.23
CA VAL A 111 -13.86 2.14 -5.87
C VAL A 111 -14.75 2.77 -4.80
N ALA A 112 -15.08 4.06 -4.94
CA ALA A 112 -15.96 4.76 -4.02
C ALA A 112 -17.39 4.20 -4.05
N ASN A 113 -17.98 4.03 -5.24
CA ASN A 113 -19.35 3.54 -5.42
C ASN A 113 -19.54 2.10 -4.91
N GLN A 114 -18.54 1.26 -5.13
CA GLN A 114 -18.56 -0.16 -4.72
C GLN A 114 -18.09 -0.35 -3.28
N LYS A 115 -17.64 0.72 -2.60
CA LYS A 115 -17.18 0.69 -1.21
C LYS A 115 -16.06 -0.34 -1.00
N LEU A 116 -15.07 -0.36 -1.89
CA LEU A 116 -13.97 -1.35 -1.83
C LEU A 116 -12.92 -0.99 -0.76
N LEU A 117 -12.62 0.30 -0.59
CA LEU A 117 -11.54 0.76 0.28
C LEU A 117 -11.67 0.33 1.76
N PRO A 118 -12.85 0.30 2.42
CA PRO A 118 -12.95 -0.12 3.81
C PRO A 118 -12.42 -1.53 4.09
N GLY A 119 -12.56 -2.46 3.13
CA GLY A 119 -11.99 -3.80 3.26
C GLY A 119 -10.46 -3.79 3.29
N TRP A 120 -9.85 -3.00 2.40
CA TRP A 120 -8.40 -2.81 2.34
C TRP A 120 -7.86 -2.13 3.60
N LEU A 121 -8.53 -1.06 4.06
CA LEU A 121 -8.19 -0.36 5.30
C LEU A 121 -8.28 -1.26 6.53
N ALA A 122 -9.31 -2.10 6.63
CA ALA A 122 -9.44 -3.04 7.74
C ALA A 122 -8.32 -4.10 7.76
N ALA A 123 -7.89 -4.56 6.59
CA ALA A 123 -6.83 -5.56 6.47
C ALA A 123 -5.44 -4.99 6.81
N THR A 124 -5.20 -3.73 6.47
CA THR A 124 -3.84 -3.17 6.43
C THR A 124 -3.61 -2.06 7.45
N ARG A 125 -4.67 -1.41 7.95
CA ARG A 125 -4.66 -0.39 9.01
C ARG A 125 -3.56 0.68 8.81
N PRO A 126 -3.56 1.44 7.70
CA PRO A 126 -2.54 2.47 7.47
C PRO A 126 -2.71 3.69 8.39
N ASP A 127 -1.60 4.36 8.64
CA ASP A 127 -1.50 5.68 9.28
C ASP A 127 -1.44 6.80 8.24
N ILE A 128 -0.80 6.51 7.10
CA ILE A 128 -0.60 7.42 5.98
C ILE A 128 -1.06 6.75 4.69
N VAL A 129 -1.80 7.47 3.84
CA VAL A 129 -2.14 7.02 2.48
C VAL A 129 -1.47 7.95 1.47
N LEU A 130 -0.70 7.39 0.52
CA LEU A 130 -0.28 8.08 -0.70
C LEU A 130 -1.29 7.75 -1.79
N MET A 131 -2.10 8.72 -2.20
CA MET A 131 -3.16 8.52 -3.20
C MET A 131 -2.76 9.14 -4.53
N HIS A 132 -2.32 8.32 -5.50
CA HIS A 132 -2.24 8.69 -6.92
C HIS A 132 -3.31 7.92 -7.68
N PHE A 133 -4.42 8.59 -8.00
CA PHE A 133 -5.59 7.90 -8.52
C PHE A 133 -6.44 8.82 -9.38
N GLY A 134 -7.20 8.31 -10.34
CA GLY A 134 -8.09 9.11 -11.20
C GLY A 134 -7.63 9.19 -12.65
N THR A 135 -6.49 8.59 -13.00
CA THR A 135 -6.00 8.52 -14.39
C THR A 135 -7.03 7.84 -15.29
N ASN A 136 -7.59 6.71 -14.84
CA ASN A 136 -8.61 5.98 -15.60
C ASN A 136 -9.95 6.70 -15.66
N ASP A 137 -10.31 7.49 -14.64
CA ASP A 137 -11.51 8.34 -14.64
C ASP A 137 -11.37 9.46 -15.68
N VAL A 138 -10.21 10.13 -15.71
CA VAL A 138 -9.85 11.13 -16.73
C VAL A 138 -9.87 10.51 -18.13
N TRP A 139 -9.34 9.30 -18.27
CA TRP A 139 -9.39 8.57 -19.54
C TRP A 139 -10.82 8.29 -19.98
N SER A 140 -11.66 7.85 -19.04
CA SER A 140 -13.08 7.56 -19.23
C SER A 140 -13.95 8.81 -19.35
N SER A 141 -13.34 10.00 -19.46
CA SER A 141 -14.04 11.28 -19.60
C SER A 141 -14.98 11.61 -18.44
N ILE A 142 -14.69 11.10 -17.25
CA ILE A 142 -15.44 11.43 -16.03
C ILE A 142 -15.13 12.88 -15.62
N PRO A 143 -16.14 13.71 -15.31
CA PRO A 143 -15.91 15.10 -14.93
C PRO A 143 -15.12 15.23 -13.61
N PRO A 144 -14.24 16.24 -13.47
CA PRO A 144 -13.49 16.48 -12.25
C PRO A 144 -14.33 16.52 -10.98
N ALA A 145 -15.52 17.14 -11.02
CA ALA A 145 -16.42 17.21 -9.87
C ALA A 145 -16.85 15.81 -9.36
N THR A 146 -17.10 14.86 -10.26
CA THR A 146 -17.44 13.47 -9.91
C THR A 146 -16.24 12.74 -9.31
N ILE A 147 -15.05 12.94 -9.88
CA ILE A 147 -13.79 12.37 -9.37
C ILE A 147 -13.52 12.88 -7.94
N LEU A 148 -13.64 14.19 -7.70
CA LEU A 148 -13.42 14.80 -6.40
C LEU A 148 -14.50 14.43 -5.36
N ALA A 149 -15.73 14.17 -5.80
CA ALA A 149 -16.74 13.57 -4.93
C ALA A 149 -16.31 12.16 -4.47
N ALA A 150 -15.78 11.33 -5.38
CA ALA A 150 -15.24 10.02 -5.04
C ALA A 150 -14.01 10.11 -4.12
N TYR A 151 -13.08 11.05 -4.38
CA TYR A 151 -11.98 11.33 -3.44
C TYR A 151 -12.51 11.69 -2.05
N SER A 152 -13.57 12.51 -1.97
CA SER A 152 -14.17 12.88 -0.69
C SER A 152 -14.70 11.66 0.05
N THR A 153 -15.38 10.76 -0.65
CA THR A 153 -15.86 9.48 -0.11
C THR A 153 -14.72 8.61 0.39
N LEU A 154 -13.62 8.48 -0.37
CA LEU A 154 -12.47 7.69 0.07
C LEU A 154 -11.81 8.29 1.32
N VAL A 155 -11.62 9.61 1.38
CA VAL A 155 -11.07 10.27 2.58
C VAL A 155 -11.99 10.12 3.80
N ASP A 156 -13.32 10.12 3.61
CA ASP A 156 -14.26 9.85 4.71
C ASP A 156 -14.14 8.41 5.22
N GLN A 157 -14.00 7.44 4.31
CA GLN A 157 -13.77 6.03 4.67
C GLN A 157 -12.42 5.83 5.38
N MET A 158 -11.37 6.53 4.93
CA MET A 158 -10.07 6.56 5.62
C MET A 158 -10.20 7.08 7.05
N ARG A 159 -10.95 8.17 7.25
CA ARG A 159 -11.19 8.77 8.58
C ARG A 159 -12.08 7.93 9.48
N GLU A 160 -13.02 7.19 8.90
CA GLU A 160 -13.82 6.21 9.63
C GLU A 160 -12.94 5.06 10.15
N SER A 161 -11.95 4.63 9.36
CA SER A 161 -10.98 3.61 9.78
C SER A 161 -9.92 4.16 10.76
N ASN A 162 -9.43 5.37 10.54
CA ASN A 162 -8.43 6.05 11.36
C ASN A 162 -8.72 7.56 11.38
N PRO A 163 -9.28 8.11 12.48
CA PRO A 163 -9.61 9.53 12.57
C PRO A 163 -8.42 10.50 12.42
N GLU A 164 -7.20 9.98 12.48
CA GLU A 164 -5.93 10.72 12.38
C GLU A 164 -5.19 10.43 11.07
N MET A 165 -5.83 9.72 10.14
CA MET A 165 -5.24 9.37 8.84
C MET A 165 -4.62 10.61 8.17
N ARG A 166 -3.36 10.50 7.79
CA ARG A 166 -2.68 11.48 6.95
C ARG A 166 -2.84 11.08 5.50
N VAL A 167 -3.33 11.99 4.66
CA VAL A 167 -3.55 11.71 3.25
C VAL A 167 -2.65 12.60 2.41
N LEU A 168 -1.74 11.99 1.66
CA LEU A 168 -0.93 12.67 0.65
C LEU A 168 -1.56 12.38 -0.70
N VAL A 169 -2.26 13.36 -1.27
CA VAL A 169 -2.98 13.22 -2.54
C VAL A 169 -2.18 13.79 -3.69
N ALA A 170 -1.99 13.03 -4.76
CA ALA A 170 -1.29 13.51 -5.93
C ALA A 170 -2.19 14.44 -6.76
N LYS A 171 -1.63 15.56 -7.25
CA LYS A 171 -1.98 15.96 -8.62
C LYS A 171 -1.48 14.85 -9.53
N ILE A 172 -2.31 14.28 -10.38
CA ILE A 172 -1.90 13.15 -11.23
C ILE A 172 -0.83 13.60 -12.24
N ILE A 173 0.01 12.67 -12.69
CA ILE A 173 0.98 12.94 -13.76
C ILE A 173 0.26 13.29 -15.07
N PRO A 174 0.92 13.98 -16.02
CA PRO A 174 0.34 14.27 -17.33
C PRO A 174 0.04 12.99 -18.11
N LEU A 175 -1.00 13.08 -18.96
CA LEU A 175 -1.54 11.95 -19.71
C LEU A 175 -1.67 12.32 -21.19
N ALA A 176 -1.01 11.55 -22.07
CA ALA A 176 -1.03 11.76 -23.52
C ALA A 176 -1.02 10.42 -24.32
N PRO A 177 -1.90 9.46 -24.03
CA PRO A 177 -1.97 8.22 -24.80
C PRO A 177 -2.47 8.49 -26.22
N PRO A 178 -2.00 7.72 -27.22
CA PRO A 178 -2.38 7.91 -28.62
C PRO A 178 -3.88 7.70 -28.87
N THR A 179 -4.57 6.96 -28.01
CA THR A 179 -6.00 6.65 -28.12
C THR A 179 -6.91 7.66 -27.43
N CYS A 180 -6.37 8.74 -26.83
CA CYS A 180 -7.18 9.71 -26.11
C CYS A 180 -6.66 11.14 -26.23
N ALA A 181 -7.01 11.82 -27.33
CA ALA A 181 -6.60 13.20 -27.57
C ALA A 181 -7.07 14.20 -26.50
N GLY A 182 -8.21 13.94 -25.84
CA GLY A 182 -8.77 14.81 -24.79
C GLY A 182 -8.19 14.58 -23.39
N CYS A 183 -7.40 13.52 -23.18
CA CYS A 183 -6.96 13.10 -21.85
C CYS A 183 -6.07 14.15 -21.16
N GLY A 184 -5.11 14.73 -21.89
CA GLY A 184 -4.21 15.74 -21.31
C GLY A 184 -4.97 16.93 -20.75
N GLN A 185 -5.91 17.49 -21.50
CA GLN A 185 -6.71 18.63 -21.04
C GLN A 185 -7.64 18.26 -19.87
N ARG A 186 -8.16 17.04 -19.83
CA ARG A 186 -8.97 16.57 -18.70
C ARG A 186 -8.13 16.36 -17.43
N ALA A 187 -6.89 15.88 -17.57
CA ALA A 187 -5.95 15.81 -16.45
C ALA A 187 -5.62 17.21 -15.90
N VAL A 188 -5.40 18.21 -16.78
CA VAL A 188 -5.27 19.63 -16.36
C VAL A 188 -6.49 20.09 -15.56
N ALA A 189 -7.70 19.81 -16.05
CA ALA A 189 -8.93 20.21 -15.38
C ALA A 189 -9.11 19.57 -13.99
N LEU A 190 -8.75 18.29 -13.84
CA LEU A 190 -8.75 17.63 -12.54
C LEU A 190 -7.71 18.27 -11.60
N ASN A 191 -6.45 18.39 -12.05
CA ASN A 191 -5.36 18.93 -11.23
C ASN A 191 -5.59 20.38 -10.79
N ALA A 192 -6.24 21.19 -11.63
CA ALA A 192 -6.63 22.55 -11.28
C ALA A 192 -7.65 22.61 -10.12
N ALA A 193 -8.44 21.56 -9.91
CA ALA A 193 -9.46 21.50 -8.87
C ALA A 193 -8.97 20.83 -7.56
N ILE A 194 -7.89 20.04 -7.62
CA ILE A 194 -7.38 19.27 -6.46
C ILE A 194 -6.96 20.17 -5.30
N ASP A 195 -6.30 21.31 -5.55
CA ASP A 195 -5.84 22.20 -4.48
C ASP A 195 -7.03 22.75 -3.66
N GLY A 196 -8.06 23.24 -4.35
CA GLY A 196 -9.27 23.75 -3.70
C GLY A 196 -10.05 22.66 -2.96
N TRP A 197 -10.15 21.47 -3.56
CA TRP A 197 -10.77 20.31 -2.91
C TRP A 197 -10.01 19.89 -1.65
N ALA A 198 -8.69 19.74 -1.71
CA ALA A 198 -7.86 19.33 -0.58
C ALA A 198 -7.92 20.36 0.56
N ALA A 199 -7.88 21.65 0.23
CA ALA A 199 -8.06 22.73 1.21
C ALA A 199 -9.43 22.67 1.90
N GLY A 200 -10.49 22.29 1.18
CA GLY A 200 -11.83 22.10 1.76
C GLY A 200 -11.97 20.81 2.58
N LYS A 201 -11.17 19.78 2.29
CA LYS A 201 -11.26 18.47 2.95
C LYS A 201 -10.32 18.32 4.14
N THR A 202 -9.20 19.05 4.16
CA THR A 202 -8.14 18.94 5.18
C THR A 202 -8.62 19.38 6.56
N THR A 203 -8.05 18.79 7.61
CA THR A 203 -8.30 19.17 9.01
C THR A 203 -6.99 19.10 9.79
N ALA A 204 -6.92 19.75 10.96
CA ALA A 204 -5.73 19.65 11.82
C ALA A 204 -5.46 18.21 12.31
N ARG A 205 -6.51 17.41 12.51
CA ARG A 205 -6.40 16.03 13.00
C ARG A 205 -6.06 15.02 11.91
N SER A 206 -6.63 15.19 10.72
CA SER A 206 -6.42 14.33 9.55
C SER A 206 -6.09 15.24 8.35
N PRO A 207 -4.80 15.60 8.18
CA PRO A 207 -4.38 16.50 7.12
C PRO A 207 -4.48 15.83 5.75
N VAL A 208 -4.95 16.59 4.77
CA VAL A 208 -4.89 16.25 3.33
C VAL A 208 -3.90 17.19 2.68
N VAL A 209 -2.77 16.65 2.21
CA VAL A 209 -1.65 17.42 1.63
C VAL A 209 -1.54 17.06 0.15
N VAL A 210 -1.53 18.08 -0.70
CA VAL A 210 -1.36 17.89 -2.14
C VAL A 210 0.13 17.70 -2.47
N VAL A 211 0.43 16.65 -3.23
CA VAL A 211 1.74 16.35 -3.80
C VAL A 211 1.68 16.56 -5.30
N ASP A 212 2.42 17.55 -5.80
CA ASP A 212 2.43 17.89 -7.22
C ASP A 212 3.29 16.92 -8.03
N GLN A 213 2.67 15.88 -8.61
CA GLN A 213 3.33 14.97 -9.55
C GLN A 213 3.29 15.48 -11.00
N TRP A 214 2.60 16.59 -11.26
CA TRP A 214 2.39 17.12 -12.60
C TRP A 214 3.57 17.99 -13.05
N THR A 215 3.98 18.94 -12.23
CA THR A 215 4.94 19.96 -12.63
C THR A 215 6.31 19.35 -12.95
N GLY A 216 6.85 19.62 -14.15
CA GLY A 216 8.16 19.11 -14.58
C GLY A 216 8.16 17.65 -15.06
N PHE A 217 6.99 17.03 -15.16
CA PHE A 217 6.79 15.73 -15.78
C PHE A 217 6.42 15.91 -17.26
N ASP A 218 7.05 15.15 -18.14
CA ASP A 218 6.83 15.19 -19.59
C ASP A 218 6.46 13.79 -20.09
N THR A 219 5.27 13.64 -20.67
CA THR A 219 4.79 12.36 -21.19
C THR A 219 5.73 11.74 -22.21
N ALA A 220 6.40 12.53 -23.05
CA ALA A 220 7.25 11.99 -24.11
C ALA A 220 8.56 11.39 -23.58
N THR A 221 9.11 11.93 -22.50
CA THR A 221 10.41 11.48 -21.96
C THR A 221 10.29 10.64 -20.70
N ASP A 222 9.19 10.79 -19.96
CA ASP A 222 9.03 10.21 -18.63
C ASP A 222 8.00 9.07 -18.61
N THR A 223 7.32 8.79 -19.73
CA THR A 223 6.47 7.61 -19.89
C THR A 223 6.97 6.75 -21.05
N TYR A 224 6.49 5.51 -21.15
CA TYR A 224 6.78 4.66 -22.30
C TYR A 224 5.59 4.52 -23.27
N ASP A 225 4.38 4.90 -22.86
CA ASP A 225 3.13 4.78 -23.65
C ASP A 225 2.24 6.03 -23.62
N GLY A 226 2.74 7.13 -23.05
CA GLY A 226 1.98 8.35 -22.81
C GLY A 226 1.17 8.35 -21.50
N VAL A 227 1.32 7.31 -20.66
CA VAL A 227 0.49 7.06 -19.47
C VAL A 227 1.34 6.65 -18.28
N HIS A 228 2.09 5.57 -18.43
CA HIS A 228 2.77 4.90 -17.35
C HIS A 228 4.23 5.36 -17.27
N PRO A 229 4.74 5.67 -16.08
CA PRO A 229 6.09 6.16 -15.92
C PRO A 229 7.11 5.12 -16.42
N ASN A 230 8.14 5.60 -17.10
CA ASN A 230 9.37 4.85 -17.29
C ASN A 230 10.33 5.12 -16.11
N ALA A 231 11.57 4.63 -16.15
CA ALA A 231 12.53 4.82 -15.06
C ALA A 231 12.78 6.31 -14.68
N ALA A 232 12.78 7.23 -15.65
CA ALA A 232 12.94 8.65 -15.38
C ALA A 232 11.68 9.24 -14.72
N GLY A 233 10.49 8.86 -15.20
CA GLY A 233 9.22 9.22 -14.58
C GLY A 233 9.09 8.68 -13.15
N ASP A 234 9.50 7.43 -12.92
CA ASP A 234 9.49 6.82 -11.60
C ASP A 234 10.38 7.58 -10.60
N GLN A 235 11.57 8.00 -11.04
CA GLN A 235 12.45 8.82 -10.23
C GLN A 235 11.81 10.16 -9.87
N LYS A 236 11.22 10.86 -10.85
CA LYS A 236 10.51 12.12 -10.63
C LYS A 236 9.34 11.95 -9.65
N MET A 237 8.58 10.87 -9.79
CA MET A 237 7.48 10.57 -8.88
C MET A 237 7.97 10.36 -7.43
N SER A 238 9.06 9.61 -7.26
CA SER A 238 9.71 9.43 -5.97
C SER A 238 10.22 10.76 -5.38
N ASP A 239 10.83 11.62 -6.20
CA ASP A 239 11.35 12.92 -5.79
C ASP A 239 10.27 13.86 -5.25
N ARG A 240 9.04 13.75 -5.77
CA ARG A 240 7.89 14.54 -5.29
C ARG A 240 7.25 13.92 -4.05
N TRP A 241 7.13 12.60 -3.99
CA TRP A 241 6.55 11.92 -2.83
C TRP A 241 7.43 12.04 -1.58
N TYR A 242 8.74 11.87 -1.73
CA TYR A 242 9.67 11.78 -0.61
C TYR A 242 9.57 12.94 0.39
N PRO A 243 9.67 14.24 0.00
CA PRO A 243 9.64 15.32 0.99
C PRO A 243 8.29 15.41 1.73
N ALA A 244 7.18 15.14 1.04
CA ALA A 244 5.86 15.16 1.66
C ALA A 244 5.68 13.99 2.65
N LEU A 245 6.14 12.79 2.27
CA LEU A 245 6.07 11.62 3.14
C LEU A 245 7.02 11.75 4.34
N ALA A 246 8.26 12.19 4.14
CA ALA A 246 9.21 12.42 5.24
C ALA A 246 8.67 13.42 6.28
N ALA A 247 8.01 14.50 5.82
CA ALA A 247 7.33 15.43 6.71
C ALA A 247 6.18 14.74 7.46
N ALA A 248 5.32 14.01 6.74
CA ALA A 248 4.20 13.31 7.34
C ALA A 248 4.62 12.25 8.38
N LEU A 249 5.74 11.54 8.15
CA LEU A 249 6.33 10.60 9.09
C LEU A 249 6.84 11.29 10.36
N SER A 250 7.35 12.52 10.25
CA SER A 250 7.94 13.26 11.38
C SER A 250 6.91 13.76 12.39
N ASP A 251 5.66 14.03 11.96
CA ASP A 251 4.60 14.45 12.89
C ASP A 251 3.68 13.32 13.36
N VAL A 252 3.91 12.07 12.95
CA VAL A 252 3.29 10.91 13.63
C VAL A 252 4.06 10.71 14.94
N THR A 253 3.49 11.15 16.06
CA THR A 253 3.99 10.70 17.37
C THR A 253 3.75 9.19 17.46
N PRO A 254 4.80 8.37 17.62
CA PRO A 254 4.59 6.94 17.84
C PRO A 254 3.74 6.78 19.09
N ASP A 255 2.59 6.11 18.99
CA ASP A 255 1.73 5.87 20.15
C ASP A 255 2.49 4.98 21.15
N PRO A 256 2.85 5.46 22.35
CA PRO A 256 3.47 4.60 23.36
C PRO A 256 2.48 3.60 23.98
N THR A 257 1.20 3.61 23.56
CA THR A 257 0.09 2.94 24.25
C THR A 257 -0.37 1.63 23.60
N ALA A 258 0.30 1.15 22.54
CA ALA A 258 0.09 -0.23 22.09
C ALA A 258 0.69 -1.20 23.11
N THR A 259 -0.03 -1.44 24.21
CA THR A 259 0.19 -2.61 25.06
C THR A 259 -0.03 -3.83 24.16
N PRO A 260 0.98 -4.69 23.92
CA PRO A 260 0.73 -5.92 23.21
C PRO A 260 -0.23 -6.74 24.08
N THR A 261 -1.47 -6.91 23.63
CA THR A 261 -2.30 -8.01 24.12
C THR A 261 -1.55 -9.28 23.75
N ALA A 262 -0.88 -9.87 24.74
CA ALA A 262 -0.31 -11.20 24.61
C ALA A 262 -1.44 -12.12 24.14
N THR A 263 -1.37 -12.52 22.87
CA THR A 263 -2.19 -13.64 22.39
C THR A 263 -1.71 -14.84 23.20
N PRO A 264 -2.60 -15.60 23.87
CA PRO A 264 -2.16 -16.76 24.63
C PRO A 264 -1.46 -17.72 23.66
N THR A 265 -0.22 -18.06 23.98
CA THR A 265 0.52 -19.15 23.36
C THR A 265 -0.36 -20.40 23.44
N ALA A 266 -0.98 -20.76 22.32
CA ALA A 266 -1.63 -22.05 22.19
C ALA A 266 -0.52 -23.11 22.24
N THR A 267 -0.55 -23.92 23.28
CA THR A 267 0.14 -25.21 23.34
C THR A 267 -0.12 -25.96 22.02
N PRO A 268 0.91 -26.47 21.32
CA PRO A 268 0.71 -27.18 20.07
C PRO A 268 -0.04 -28.50 20.35
N THR A 269 -1.33 -28.52 20.09
CA THR A 269 -2.11 -29.76 19.97
C THR A 269 -1.96 -30.27 18.54
N ALA A 270 -1.37 -31.44 18.41
CA ALA A 270 -1.18 -32.14 17.14
C ALA A 270 -2.50 -32.23 16.35
N THR A 271 -2.48 -31.71 15.12
CA THR A 271 -3.58 -31.78 14.14
C THR A 271 -2.99 -32.39 12.87
N PRO A 272 -3.71 -33.30 12.18
CA PRO A 272 -3.09 -34.39 11.43
C PRO A 272 -2.37 -33.93 10.17
N THR A 273 -1.31 -34.68 9.87
CA THR A 273 -0.49 -34.66 8.67
C THR A 273 -1.34 -34.56 7.39
N PRO A 274 -1.20 -33.50 6.56
CA PRO A 274 -1.62 -33.58 5.17
C PRO A 274 -0.67 -34.55 4.45
N THR A 275 -1.25 -35.60 3.87
CA THR A 275 -0.56 -36.57 3.03
C THR A 275 0.19 -35.84 1.91
N GLY A 276 1.48 -36.15 1.77
CA GLY A 276 2.44 -35.37 0.99
C GLY A 276 2.10 -35.21 -0.48
N SER A 277 2.29 -33.98 -0.98
CA SER A 277 2.65 -33.71 -2.37
C SER A 277 4.17 -33.62 -2.44
N PRO A 278 4.86 -34.30 -3.38
CA PRO A 278 6.31 -34.45 -3.34
C PRO A 278 7.02 -33.10 -3.51
N THR A 279 7.94 -32.79 -2.61
CA THR A 279 8.98 -31.78 -2.83
C THR A 279 9.88 -32.28 -3.96
N PRO A 280 9.96 -31.59 -5.12
CA PRO A 280 10.86 -32.03 -6.18
C PRO A 280 12.31 -31.81 -5.74
N THR A 281 13.10 -32.87 -5.82
CA THR A 281 14.56 -32.84 -5.71
C THR A 281 15.12 -31.85 -6.74
N PRO A 282 16.06 -30.94 -6.40
CA PRO A 282 16.66 -30.05 -7.39
C PRO A 282 17.39 -30.86 -8.46
N THR A 283 16.95 -30.72 -9.72
CA THR A 283 17.64 -31.29 -10.88
C THR A 283 18.92 -30.49 -11.12
N SER A 284 20.06 -31.16 -11.26
CA SER A 284 21.33 -30.51 -11.61
C SER A 284 21.24 -29.87 -13.01
N GLY A 285 21.46 -28.56 -13.13
CA GLY A 285 21.40 -27.82 -14.40
C GLY A 285 20.39 -26.66 -14.40
N THR A 286 20.07 -26.15 -15.59
CA THR A 286 19.02 -25.14 -15.81
C THR A 286 17.64 -25.82 -15.83
N GLY A 287 16.68 -25.29 -15.08
CA GLY A 287 15.31 -25.80 -15.04
C GLY A 287 14.33 -24.71 -14.63
N CYS A 288 13.09 -24.80 -15.11
CA CYS A 288 12.04 -23.90 -14.65
C CYS A 288 10.68 -24.57 -14.59
N THR A 289 9.82 -24.01 -13.76
CA THR A 289 8.38 -24.30 -13.71
C THR A 289 7.61 -23.02 -13.95
N ALA A 290 6.37 -23.13 -14.44
CA ALA A 290 5.48 -21.98 -14.54
C ALA A 290 4.15 -22.27 -13.83
N GLY A 291 3.51 -21.23 -13.32
CA GLY A 291 2.14 -21.26 -12.78
C GLY A 291 1.27 -20.23 -13.50
N TYR A 292 0.01 -20.54 -13.73
CA TYR A 292 -0.96 -19.66 -14.38
C TYR A 292 -2.11 -19.33 -13.43
N ARG A 293 -2.58 -18.09 -13.42
CA ARG A 293 -3.86 -17.73 -12.80
C ARG A 293 -4.63 -16.69 -13.60
N ILE A 294 -5.95 -16.67 -13.40
CA ILE A 294 -6.81 -15.58 -13.84
C ILE A 294 -6.84 -14.53 -12.73
N VAL A 295 -6.42 -13.32 -13.05
CA VAL A 295 -6.37 -12.18 -12.11
C VAL A 295 -7.70 -11.46 -12.05
N GLY A 296 -8.41 -11.38 -13.18
CA GLY A 296 -9.72 -10.76 -13.27
C GLY A 296 -10.45 -11.15 -14.56
N GLN A 297 -11.76 -10.97 -14.57
CA GLN A 297 -12.61 -11.21 -15.75
C GLN A 297 -13.70 -10.15 -15.86
N TRP A 298 -14.08 -9.81 -17.09
CA TRP A 298 -15.16 -8.90 -17.43
C TRP A 298 -15.94 -9.43 -18.63
N GLN A 299 -17.05 -8.76 -18.98
CA GLN A 299 -17.83 -9.16 -20.14
C GLN A 299 -16.98 -9.07 -21.41
N GLY A 300 -16.72 -10.23 -22.03
CA GLY A 300 -15.95 -10.32 -23.27
C GLY A 300 -14.43 -10.46 -23.08
N GLY A 301 -13.89 -10.46 -21.85
CA GLY A 301 -12.45 -10.55 -21.64
C GLY A 301 -12.00 -10.95 -20.24
N PHE A 302 -10.69 -11.21 -20.11
CA PHE A 302 -10.04 -11.59 -18.86
C PHE A 302 -8.57 -11.18 -18.84
N GLN A 303 -8.01 -11.16 -17.64
CA GLN A 303 -6.58 -10.98 -17.41
C GLN A 303 -5.96 -12.28 -16.91
N GLY A 304 -4.99 -12.80 -17.66
CA GLY A 304 -4.16 -13.93 -17.26
C GLY A 304 -2.80 -13.45 -16.75
N GLU A 305 -2.26 -14.17 -15.76
CA GLU A 305 -0.91 -13.96 -15.25
C GLU A 305 -0.17 -15.29 -15.15
N VAL A 306 1.10 -15.30 -15.55
CA VAL A 306 1.98 -16.45 -15.50
C VAL A 306 3.26 -16.11 -14.75
N THR A 307 3.57 -16.91 -13.73
CA THR A 307 4.79 -16.82 -12.93
C THR A 307 5.74 -17.93 -13.33
N VAL A 308 6.96 -17.59 -13.71
CA VAL A 308 8.06 -18.50 -14.07
C VAL A 308 9.04 -18.55 -12.92
N ARG A 309 9.38 -19.74 -12.45
CA ARG A 309 10.34 -19.96 -11.37
C ARG A 309 11.52 -20.80 -11.84
N ASN A 310 12.73 -20.38 -11.50
CA ASN A 310 13.91 -21.21 -11.69
C ASN A 310 13.98 -22.30 -10.61
N THR A 311 13.90 -23.56 -11.05
CA THR A 311 14.00 -24.74 -10.17
C THR A 311 15.35 -25.44 -10.28
N GLY A 312 16.23 -24.95 -11.16
CA GLY A 312 17.61 -25.40 -11.30
C GLY A 312 18.54 -24.83 -10.22
N SER A 313 19.78 -25.30 -10.25
CA SER A 313 20.84 -24.88 -9.32
C SER A 313 21.73 -23.75 -9.86
N VAL A 314 21.49 -23.29 -11.08
CA VAL A 314 22.22 -22.20 -11.73
C VAL A 314 21.27 -21.14 -12.25
N ALA A 315 21.74 -19.91 -12.41
CA ALA A 315 20.93 -18.84 -13.00
C ALA A 315 20.55 -19.17 -14.44
N THR A 316 19.29 -18.91 -14.82
CA THR A 316 18.86 -19.00 -16.23
C THR A 316 19.47 -17.86 -17.04
N ARG A 317 19.54 -18.02 -18.36
CA ARG A 317 19.80 -16.93 -19.32
C ARG A 317 18.52 -16.48 -20.02
N GLY A 318 17.54 -17.38 -20.09
CA GLY A 318 16.22 -17.11 -20.61
C GLY A 318 15.23 -18.18 -20.17
N TRP A 319 13.95 -17.89 -20.37
CA TRP A 319 12.87 -18.84 -20.18
C TRP A 319 11.86 -18.74 -21.31
N THR A 320 11.23 -19.86 -21.62
CA THR A 320 10.13 -19.95 -22.57
C THR A 320 9.00 -20.74 -21.92
N VAL A 321 7.82 -20.15 -21.86
CA VAL A 321 6.59 -20.79 -21.39
C VAL A 321 5.71 -21.12 -22.57
N THR A 322 5.11 -22.31 -22.56
CA THR A 322 4.07 -22.68 -23.53
C THR A 322 2.81 -23.15 -22.82
N PHE A 323 1.65 -22.74 -23.34
CA PHE A 323 0.33 -23.15 -22.84
C PHE A 323 -0.72 -23.06 -23.95
N ALA A 324 -1.92 -23.59 -23.70
CA ALA A 324 -3.02 -23.56 -24.67
C ALA A 324 -4.22 -22.77 -24.11
N LEU A 325 -4.71 -21.79 -24.85
CA LEU A 325 -5.98 -21.11 -24.55
C LEU A 325 -7.12 -21.76 -25.34
N PRO A 326 -8.17 -22.27 -24.68
CA PRO A 326 -9.28 -22.96 -25.33
C PRO A 326 -10.22 -21.98 -26.07
N ASP A 327 -11.15 -22.55 -26.85
CA ASP A 327 -12.39 -21.90 -27.29
C ASP A 327 -12.29 -20.47 -27.83
N GLY A 328 -11.53 -20.29 -28.92
CA GLY A 328 -11.52 -19.01 -29.65
C GLY A 328 -10.93 -17.83 -28.87
N GLN A 329 -10.41 -18.04 -27.65
CA GLN A 329 -9.77 -17.00 -26.86
C GLN A 329 -8.56 -16.42 -27.61
N ARG A 330 -8.44 -15.09 -27.59
CA ARG A 330 -7.36 -14.37 -28.28
C ARG A 330 -6.72 -13.38 -27.35
N ILE A 331 -5.39 -13.45 -27.26
CA ILE A 331 -4.60 -12.47 -26.53
C ILE A 331 -4.53 -11.20 -27.37
N SER A 332 -4.95 -10.08 -26.79
CA SER A 332 -4.92 -8.76 -27.44
C SER A 332 -3.74 -7.91 -26.97
N GLN A 333 -3.24 -8.17 -25.77
CA GLN A 333 -2.13 -7.45 -25.17
C GLN A 333 -1.37 -8.36 -24.21
N ALA A 334 -0.05 -8.23 -24.15
CA ALA A 334 0.80 -8.88 -23.16
C ALA A 334 1.86 -7.90 -22.66
N TRP A 335 2.37 -8.12 -21.45
CA TRP A 335 3.47 -7.35 -20.86
C TRP A 335 4.46 -8.28 -20.17
N ASN A 336 5.71 -7.85 -20.06
CA ASN A 336 6.83 -8.59 -19.48
C ASN A 336 7.14 -9.94 -20.16
N ALA A 337 6.62 -10.18 -21.37
CA ALA A 337 6.97 -11.31 -22.22
C ALA A 337 6.76 -10.96 -23.69
N GLU A 338 7.59 -11.54 -24.56
CA GLU A 338 7.32 -11.62 -25.98
C GLU A 338 6.39 -12.81 -26.22
N LEU A 339 5.12 -12.53 -26.52
CA LEU A 339 4.08 -13.54 -26.63
C LEU A 339 3.63 -13.70 -28.09
N ALA A 340 3.62 -14.95 -28.55
CA ALA A 340 3.06 -15.34 -29.84
C ALA A 340 1.95 -16.37 -29.63
N GLN A 341 0.80 -16.17 -30.27
CA GLN A 341 -0.31 -17.11 -30.26
C GLN A 341 -0.57 -17.63 -31.68
N THR A 342 -0.58 -18.95 -31.87
CA THR A 342 -0.99 -19.61 -33.12
C THR A 342 -2.10 -20.61 -32.81
N GLY A 343 -3.31 -20.33 -33.31
CA GLY A 343 -4.50 -21.09 -32.94
C GLY A 343 -4.75 -21.00 -31.43
N THR A 344 -4.79 -22.15 -30.75
CA THR A 344 -4.91 -22.23 -29.29
C THR A 344 -3.56 -22.18 -28.58
N SER A 345 -2.44 -22.40 -29.28
CA SER A 345 -1.12 -22.48 -28.65
C SER A 345 -0.53 -21.09 -28.43
N VAL A 346 -0.06 -20.84 -27.21
CA VAL A 346 0.63 -19.63 -26.80
C VAL A 346 2.06 -19.99 -26.42
N THR A 347 3.02 -19.24 -26.97
CA THR A 347 4.44 -19.25 -26.57
C THR A 347 4.81 -17.89 -26.05
N ALA A 348 5.29 -17.81 -24.81
CA ALA A 348 5.78 -16.60 -24.18
C ALA A 348 7.27 -16.75 -23.87
N ARG A 349 8.08 -15.79 -24.32
CA ARG A 349 9.52 -15.73 -24.03
C ARG A 349 9.80 -14.55 -23.12
N ASN A 350 10.83 -14.69 -22.29
CA ASN A 350 11.33 -13.56 -21.52
C ASN A 350 11.68 -12.38 -22.43
N VAL A 351 11.49 -11.17 -21.92
CA VAL A 351 12.10 -9.96 -22.48
C VAL A 351 13.53 -9.80 -21.96
N SER A 352 14.28 -8.83 -22.48
CA SER A 352 15.72 -8.68 -22.22
C SER A 352 16.10 -8.58 -20.75
N TRP A 353 15.21 -8.07 -19.89
CA TRP A 353 15.49 -7.80 -18.48
C TRP A 353 14.99 -8.87 -17.49
N ASN A 354 14.15 -9.83 -17.89
CA ASN A 354 13.60 -10.85 -16.99
C ASN A 354 13.97 -12.30 -17.34
N GLY A 355 14.90 -12.53 -18.27
CA GLY A 355 15.35 -13.87 -18.64
C GLY A 355 16.31 -14.53 -17.64
N SER A 356 17.05 -13.71 -16.87
CA SER A 356 18.06 -14.19 -15.93
C SER A 356 17.48 -14.31 -14.52
N LEU A 357 17.13 -15.53 -14.12
CA LEU A 357 16.59 -15.86 -12.82
C LEU A 357 17.63 -16.64 -12.03
N ALA A 358 18.06 -16.14 -10.88
CA ALA A 358 18.87 -16.91 -9.93
C ALA A 358 18.11 -18.18 -9.46
N PRO A 359 18.78 -19.20 -8.89
CA PRO A 359 18.09 -20.35 -8.31
C PRO A 359 16.96 -19.90 -7.37
N ALA A 360 15.79 -20.53 -7.50
CA ALA A 360 14.55 -20.19 -6.79
C ALA A 360 13.92 -18.81 -7.08
N ALA A 361 14.55 -17.95 -7.89
CA ALA A 361 13.99 -16.66 -8.29
C ALA A 361 12.87 -16.82 -9.33
N GLU A 362 12.03 -15.79 -9.44
CA GLU A 362 10.83 -15.78 -10.27
C GLU A 362 10.77 -14.56 -11.20
N ALA A 363 10.09 -14.72 -12.34
CA ALA A 363 9.61 -13.64 -13.18
C ALA A 363 8.12 -13.83 -13.46
N THR A 364 7.40 -12.74 -13.63
CA THR A 364 5.96 -12.78 -13.91
C THR A 364 5.64 -11.96 -15.15
N PHE A 365 4.79 -12.52 -16.00
CA PHE A 365 4.21 -11.82 -17.15
C PHE A 365 2.69 -11.94 -17.14
N GLY A 366 2.02 -10.99 -17.77
CA GLY A 366 0.58 -10.98 -17.86
C GLY A 366 0.08 -10.64 -19.25
N PHE A 367 -1.21 -10.89 -19.47
CA PHE A 367 -1.86 -10.62 -20.74
C PHE A 367 -3.36 -10.39 -20.58
N LEU A 368 -3.96 -9.68 -21.53
CA LEU A 368 -5.41 -9.57 -21.68
C LEU A 368 -5.87 -10.50 -22.81
N GLY A 369 -6.88 -11.33 -22.50
CA GLY A 369 -7.49 -12.26 -23.44
C GLY A 369 -8.97 -11.95 -23.65
N GLY A 370 -9.46 -12.07 -24.88
CA GLY A 370 -10.89 -12.09 -25.18
C GLY A 370 -11.50 -13.45 -24.87
N THR A 371 -12.73 -13.49 -24.36
CA THR A 371 -13.48 -14.73 -24.09
C THR A 371 -14.98 -14.53 -24.30
N THR A 372 -15.68 -15.57 -24.75
CA THR A 372 -17.15 -15.60 -24.84
C THR A 372 -17.81 -16.40 -23.70
N GLY A 373 -16.99 -17.03 -22.84
CA GLY A 373 -17.42 -17.79 -21.65
C GLY A 373 -16.44 -17.64 -20.49
N THR A 374 -16.54 -18.51 -19.47
CA THR A 374 -15.63 -18.47 -18.31
C THR A 374 -14.21 -18.87 -18.72
N PRO A 375 -13.18 -18.05 -18.42
CA PRO A 375 -11.79 -18.39 -18.69
C PRO A 375 -11.35 -19.65 -17.92
N VAL A 376 -10.66 -20.56 -18.59
CA VAL A 376 -10.11 -21.78 -18.00
C VAL A 376 -8.62 -21.58 -17.71
N VAL A 377 -8.14 -22.13 -16.59
CA VAL A 377 -6.72 -22.16 -16.25
C VAL A 377 -6.05 -23.33 -17.00
N PRO A 378 -5.13 -23.07 -17.94
CA PRO A 378 -4.49 -24.13 -18.71
C PRO A 378 -3.32 -24.76 -17.98
N THR A 379 -2.92 -25.96 -18.42
CA THR A 379 -1.60 -26.51 -18.08
C THR A 379 -0.51 -25.67 -18.76
N VAL A 380 0.52 -25.31 -18.01
CA VAL A 380 1.66 -24.54 -18.50
C VAL A 380 2.95 -25.36 -18.39
N THR A 381 3.82 -25.22 -19.38
CA THR A 381 5.15 -25.83 -19.38
C THR A 381 6.21 -24.74 -19.53
N CYS A 382 7.37 -24.95 -18.91
CA CYS A 382 8.48 -24.00 -18.93
C CYS A 382 9.78 -24.69 -19.35
N THR A 383 10.56 -24.02 -20.20
CA THR A 383 11.91 -24.42 -20.58
C THR A 383 12.89 -23.29 -20.25
N ALA A 384 13.94 -23.59 -19.49
CA ALA A 384 15.03 -22.67 -19.16
C ALA A 384 16.23 -22.91 -20.08
N SER A 385 16.92 -21.84 -20.47
CA SER A 385 18.16 -21.88 -21.26
C SER A 385 19.33 -21.22 -20.56
#